data_AF-A0A2E4SAA6-F1
#
_entry.id   AF-A0A2E4SAA6-F1
#
_cell.length_a   1.000
_cell.length_b   1.000
_cell.length_c   1.000
_cell.angle_alpha   90.00
_cell.angle_beta   90.00
_cell.angle_gamma   90.00
#
_symmetry.space_group_name_H-M   'P 1'
#
loop_
_entity.id
_entity.type
_entity.pdbx_description
1 polymer ?
#
loop_
_entity_poly.entity_id
_entity_poly.type
_entity_poly.pdbx_seq_one_letter_code
_entity_poly.pdbx_strand_id
1 'polypeptide(L)'
;MHLILIERNLSEVFGLLIPLIITVSLLVYVSKSRFNLIKSIFFAHFSKAYFRVVENNKEEQEFMILLWSSVFLQGIMIHLYFITSSFPVYLYYLIIVGLIIIKYLIIKFSSKLLEQAMLFNFYITSFFISVIHYGWLCMPVIVLNILYFNRIENGFIQLINPVFIAVGLFYFVYRFIFLVNAANKEKISFLHIFFYLCTLEILPLGVISAIIVIN
;
A
#
# COMPACT_ATOMS: atom_id res chain seq x y z
N MET A 1 5.83 39.13 -19.67
CA MET A 1 5.50 38.36 -18.44
C MET A 1 4.52 37.25 -18.81
N HIS A 2 4.99 36.19 -19.47
CA HIS A 2 4.20 34.96 -19.72
C HIS A 2 5.05 33.73 -20.12
N LEU A 3 6.35 33.91 -20.41
CA LEU A 3 7.26 32.79 -20.74
C LEU A 3 8.05 32.22 -19.55
N ILE A 4 7.99 32.84 -18.36
CA ILE A 4 8.78 32.41 -17.17
C ILE A 4 8.12 31.23 -16.42
N LEU A 5 6.91 30.82 -16.80
CA LEU A 5 6.22 29.67 -16.19
C LEU A 5 6.56 28.32 -16.83
N ILE A 6 7.09 28.31 -18.06
CA ILE A 6 7.41 27.07 -18.80
C ILE A 6 8.88 26.69 -18.60
N GLU A 7 9.76 27.66 -18.37
CA GLU A 7 11.19 27.46 -18.08
C GLU A 7 11.46 27.17 -16.59
N ARG A 8 10.42 26.78 -15.84
CA ARG A 8 10.60 26.28 -14.49
C ARG A 8 11.28 24.93 -14.60
N ASN A 9 12.61 24.96 -14.46
CA ASN A 9 13.51 23.86 -14.10
C ASN A 9 12.70 22.58 -13.92
N LEU A 10 12.63 21.74 -14.97
CA LEU A 10 11.98 20.43 -14.91
C LEU A 10 12.55 19.75 -13.67
N SER A 11 11.81 19.82 -12.56
CA SER A 11 12.34 19.37 -11.28
C SER A 11 12.71 17.91 -11.47
N GLU A 12 13.76 17.43 -10.81
CA GLU A 12 14.22 16.02 -10.88
C GLU A 12 13.06 15.01 -10.68
N VAL A 13 11.99 15.47 -10.03
CA VAL A 13 10.77 14.76 -9.66
C VAL A 13 9.69 14.74 -10.76
N PHE A 14 9.74 15.64 -11.74
CA PHE A 14 8.70 15.77 -12.78
C PHE A 14 8.62 14.53 -13.66
N GLY A 15 9.75 13.82 -13.84
CA GLY A 15 9.80 12.51 -14.49
C GLY A 15 8.91 11.46 -13.83
N LEU A 16 8.56 11.60 -12.55
CA LEU A 16 7.65 10.69 -11.83
C LEU A 16 6.16 10.89 -12.18
N LEU A 17 5.80 11.95 -12.92
CA LEU A 17 4.43 12.12 -13.44
C LEU A 17 4.10 11.10 -14.51
N ILE A 18 5.06 10.75 -15.37
CA ILE A 18 4.87 9.76 -16.43
C ILE A 18 4.41 8.41 -15.83
N PRO A 19 5.15 7.80 -14.89
CA PRO A 19 4.74 6.56 -14.25
C PRO A 19 3.42 6.69 -13.46
N LEU A 20 3.16 7.86 -12.85
CA LEU A 20 1.89 8.12 -12.17
C LEU A 20 0.71 8.13 -13.16
N ILE A 21 0.83 8.80 -14.29
CA ILE A 21 -0.21 8.86 -15.35
C ILE A 21 -0.48 7.47 -15.91
N ILE A 22 0.55 6.67 -16.16
CA ILE A 22 0.40 5.27 -16.60
C ILE A 22 -0.41 4.49 -15.56
N THR A 23 -0.06 4.62 -14.29
CA THR A 23 -0.76 3.94 -13.19
C THR A 23 -2.22 4.35 -13.10
N VAL A 24 -2.51 5.66 -13.15
CA VAL A 24 -3.89 6.19 -13.16
C VAL A 24 -4.66 5.64 -14.36
N SER A 25 -4.03 5.59 -15.55
CA SER A 25 -4.65 5.07 -16.76
C SER A 25 -5.03 3.59 -16.63
N LEU A 26 -4.16 2.78 -16.01
CA LEU A 26 -4.43 1.38 -15.70
C LEU A 26 -5.58 1.22 -14.70
N LEU A 27 -5.63 2.06 -13.66
CA LEU A 27 -6.75 2.08 -12.71
C LEU A 27 -8.07 2.46 -13.38
N VAL A 28 -8.05 3.46 -14.27
CA VAL A 28 -9.21 3.86 -15.07
C VAL A 28 -9.65 2.72 -15.99
N TYR A 29 -8.72 2.03 -16.64
CA TYR A 29 -9.00 0.85 -17.46
C TYR A 29 -9.73 -0.22 -16.65
N VAL A 30 -9.19 -0.61 -15.49
CA VAL A 30 -9.83 -1.62 -14.63
C VAL A 30 -11.19 -1.14 -14.09
N SER A 31 -11.33 0.16 -13.82
CA SER A 31 -12.61 0.72 -13.35
C SER A 31 -13.71 0.61 -14.38
N LYS A 32 -13.36 0.71 -15.67
CA LYS A 32 -14.30 0.56 -16.78
C LYS A 32 -14.61 -0.90 -17.06
N SER A 33 -13.63 -1.80 -16.99
CA SER A 33 -13.82 -3.21 -17.30
C SER A 33 -14.49 -4.00 -16.17
N ARG A 34 -14.10 -3.73 -14.91
CA ARG A 34 -14.48 -4.52 -13.73
C ARG A 34 -14.83 -3.62 -12.55
N PHE A 35 -15.76 -2.68 -12.74
CA PHE A 35 -16.20 -1.77 -11.67
C PHE A 35 -16.62 -2.50 -10.38
N ASN A 36 -17.31 -3.64 -10.51
CA ASN A 36 -17.72 -4.45 -9.37
C ASN A 36 -16.54 -4.98 -8.55
N LEU A 37 -15.39 -5.27 -9.18
CA LEU A 37 -14.18 -5.69 -8.49
C LEU A 37 -13.61 -4.53 -7.67
N ILE A 38 -13.51 -3.32 -8.24
CA ILE A 38 -13.06 -2.12 -7.51
C ILE A 38 -13.95 -1.83 -6.32
N LYS A 39 -15.27 -1.83 -6.53
CA LYS A 39 -16.26 -1.64 -5.46
C LYS A 39 -16.08 -2.70 -4.37
N SER A 40 -15.86 -3.96 -4.76
CA SER A 40 -15.68 -5.05 -3.81
C SER A 40 -14.40 -4.90 -3.00
N ILE A 41 -13.29 -4.47 -3.62
CA ILE A 41 -12.03 -4.18 -2.91
C ILE A 41 -12.26 -3.08 -1.88
N PHE A 42 -12.86 -1.95 -2.29
CA PHE A 42 -13.11 -0.81 -1.42
C PHE A 42 -13.93 -1.19 -0.18
N PHE A 43 -14.95 -2.04 -0.36
CA PHE A 43 -15.85 -2.45 0.72
C PHE A 43 -15.50 -3.81 1.37
N ALA A 44 -14.39 -4.45 0.99
CA ALA A 44 -14.11 -5.83 1.40
C ALA A 44 -14.01 -6.01 2.91
N HIS A 45 -13.41 -5.06 3.64
CA HIS A 45 -13.31 -5.11 5.09
C HIS A 45 -14.58 -4.67 5.83
N PHE A 46 -15.62 -4.22 5.11
CA PHE A 46 -16.91 -3.84 5.67
C PHE A 46 -18.00 -4.89 5.41
N SER A 47 -17.84 -5.75 4.41
CA SER A 47 -18.81 -6.78 4.05
C SER A 47 -18.14 -8.08 3.65
N LYS A 48 -18.57 -9.18 4.29
CA LYS A 48 -18.13 -10.55 3.93
C LYS A 48 -18.48 -10.92 2.49
N ALA A 49 -19.58 -10.38 1.95
CA ALA A 49 -19.98 -10.62 0.56
C ALA A 49 -18.97 -10.01 -0.40
N TYR A 50 -18.60 -8.74 -0.20
CA TYR A 50 -17.59 -8.07 -1.01
C TYR A 50 -16.21 -8.71 -0.85
N PHE A 51 -15.84 -9.13 0.37
CA PHE A 51 -14.60 -9.86 0.60
C PHE A 51 -14.50 -11.14 -0.24
N ARG A 52 -15.57 -11.95 -0.26
CA ARG A 52 -15.61 -13.20 -1.05
C ARG A 52 -15.51 -12.94 -2.55
N VAL A 53 -16.10 -11.86 -3.04
CA VAL A 53 -15.93 -11.46 -4.44
C VAL A 53 -14.45 -11.23 -4.72
N VAL A 54 -13.73 -10.50 -3.87
CA VAL A 54 -12.29 -10.30 -4.08
C VAL A 54 -11.51 -11.61 -4.01
N GLU A 55 -11.81 -12.47 -3.03
CA GLU A 55 -11.17 -13.77 -2.86
C GLU A 55 -11.28 -14.66 -4.11
N ASN A 56 -12.46 -14.69 -4.73
CA ASN A 56 -12.74 -15.49 -5.91
C ASN A 56 -12.10 -14.93 -7.20
N ASN A 57 -11.77 -13.64 -7.23
CA ASN A 57 -11.25 -12.95 -8.42
C ASN A 57 -9.75 -12.57 -8.28
N LYS A 58 -9.07 -13.04 -7.23
CA LYS A 58 -7.66 -12.68 -6.94
C LYS A 58 -6.67 -13.13 -8.01
N GLU A 59 -7.03 -14.12 -8.84
CA GLU A 59 -6.18 -14.65 -9.91
C GLU A 59 -6.43 -13.95 -11.26
N GLU A 60 -7.45 -13.08 -11.33
CA GLU A 60 -7.78 -12.35 -12.54
C GLU A 60 -6.71 -11.30 -12.87
N GLN A 61 -6.53 -11.04 -14.17
CA GLN A 61 -5.57 -10.07 -14.66
C GLN A 61 -5.85 -8.67 -14.12
N GLU A 62 -7.12 -8.27 -14.04
CA GLU A 62 -7.52 -6.97 -13.51
C GLU A 62 -7.16 -6.82 -12.03
N PHE A 63 -7.32 -7.86 -11.22
CA PHE A 63 -6.88 -7.83 -9.83
C PHE A 63 -5.36 -7.66 -9.73
N MET A 64 -4.60 -8.38 -10.56
CA MET A 64 -3.14 -8.26 -10.62
C MET A 64 -2.70 -6.86 -11.06
N ILE A 65 -3.38 -6.26 -12.03
CA ILE A 65 -3.14 -4.87 -12.43
C ILE A 65 -3.35 -3.92 -11.25
N LEU A 66 -4.46 -4.06 -10.50
CA LEU A 66 -4.73 -3.24 -9.30
C LEU A 66 -3.66 -3.43 -8.23
N LEU A 67 -3.23 -4.67 -7.99
CA LEU A 67 -2.20 -4.99 -7.00
C LEU A 67 -0.86 -4.34 -7.37
N TRP A 68 -0.33 -4.62 -8.56
CA TRP A 68 0.98 -4.13 -8.97
C TRP A 68 1.03 -2.62 -9.19
N SER A 69 -0.05 -2.02 -9.70
CA SER A 69 -0.16 -0.56 -9.76
C SER A 69 -0.12 0.07 -8.37
N SER A 70 -0.75 -0.56 -7.37
CA SER A 70 -0.72 -0.08 -5.99
C SER A 70 0.65 -0.24 -5.32
N VAL A 71 1.37 -1.32 -5.61
CA VAL A 71 2.77 -1.50 -5.19
C VAL A 71 3.66 -0.42 -5.78
N PHE A 72 3.47 -0.14 -7.07
CA PHE A 72 4.24 0.87 -7.77
C PHE A 72 3.98 2.29 -7.24
N LEU A 73 2.72 2.63 -6.92
CA LEU A 73 2.38 3.89 -6.24
C LEU A 73 3.08 4.03 -4.89
N GLN A 74 3.11 2.97 -4.08
CA GLN A 74 3.86 2.98 -2.81
C GLN A 74 5.36 3.23 -3.04
N GLY A 75 5.92 2.67 -4.12
CA GLY A 75 7.30 2.93 -4.55
C GLY A 75 7.56 4.39 -4.92
N ILE A 76 6.66 5.02 -5.68
CA ILE A 76 6.74 6.45 -6.00
C ILE A 76 6.69 7.27 -4.71
N MET A 77 5.79 6.96 -3.79
CA MET A 77 5.65 7.67 -2.52
C MET A 77 6.92 7.60 -1.66
N ILE A 78 7.52 6.41 -1.53
CA ILE A 78 8.77 6.24 -0.79
C ILE A 78 9.92 6.96 -1.49
N HIS A 79 10.00 6.89 -2.82
CA HIS A 79 11.00 7.64 -3.57
C HIS A 79 10.88 9.15 -3.32
N LEU A 80 9.67 9.71 -3.35
CA LEU A 80 9.45 11.13 -3.03
C LEU A 80 9.89 11.50 -1.61
N TYR A 81 9.67 10.60 -0.65
CA TYR A 81 10.04 10.84 0.74
C TYR A 81 11.55 10.88 0.96
N PHE A 82 12.30 10.07 0.21
CA PHE A 82 13.75 9.95 0.34
C PHE A 82 14.51 10.52 -0.87
N ILE A 83 13.92 11.45 -1.60
CA ILE A 83 14.53 11.97 -2.83
C ILE A 83 15.84 12.72 -2.59
N THR A 84 16.05 13.24 -1.38
CA THR A 84 17.29 13.87 -0.92
C THR A 84 18.31 12.87 -0.37
N SER A 85 17.96 11.59 -0.30
CA SER A 85 18.86 10.53 0.14
C SER A 85 19.85 10.17 -0.98
N SER A 86 21.08 9.84 -0.62
CA SER A 86 22.08 9.27 -1.53
C SER A 86 21.78 7.81 -1.90
N PHE A 87 20.73 7.22 -1.34
CA PHE A 87 20.37 5.83 -1.56
C PHE A 87 19.81 5.59 -2.98
N PRO A 88 20.27 4.53 -3.68
CA PRO A 88 19.81 4.27 -5.04
C PRO A 88 18.30 4.06 -5.15
N VAL A 89 17.65 4.83 -6.02
CA VAL A 89 16.18 4.87 -6.18
C VAL A 89 15.55 3.50 -6.46
N TYR A 90 16.18 2.68 -7.30
CA TYR A 90 15.66 1.36 -7.68
C TYR A 90 15.56 0.39 -6.48
N LEU A 91 16.38 0.59 -5.44
CA LEU A 91 16.34 -0.24 -4.25
C LEU A 91 15.05 -0.05 -3.45
N TYR A 92 14.42 1.13 -3.47
CA TYR A 92 13.13 1.34 -2.80
C TYR A 92 12.04 0.44 -3.37
N TYR A 93 11.97 0.33 -4.70
CA TYR A 93 11.02 -0.57 -5.37
C TYR A 93 11.32 -2.03 -5.04
N LEU A 94 12.61 -2.44 -5.06
CA LEU A 94 13.01 -3.80 -4.68
C LEU A 94 12.69 -4.14 -3.23
N ILE A 95 12.87 -3.19 -2.30
CA ILE A 95 12.54 -3.37 -0.88
C ILE A 95 11.04 -3.61 -0.72
N ILE A 96 10.18 -2.80 -1.34
CA ILE A 96 8.71 -2.95 -1.23
C ILE A 96 8.27 -4.29 -1.80
N VAL A 97 8.74 -4.64 -3.01
CA VAL A 97 8.42 -5.91 -3.65
C VAL A 97 8.91 -7.08 -2.79
N GLY A 98 10.13 -6.97 -2.26
CA GLY A 98 10.72 -7.95 -1.35
C GLY A 98 9.87 -8.14 -0.09
N LEU A 99 9.45 -7.06 0.56
CA LEU A 99 8.58 -7.11 1.75
C LEU A 99 7.24 -7.79 1.44
N ILE A 100 6.63 -7.51 0.29
CA ILE A 100 5.36 -8.13 -0.13
C ILE A 100 5.53 -9.63 -0.36
N ILE A 101 6.59 -10.02 -1.07
CA ILE A 101 6.89 -11.44 -1.36
C ILE A 101 7.20 -12.20 -0.06
N ILE A 102 8.08 -11.65 0.79
CA ILE A 102 8.41 -12.23 2.09
C ILE A 102 7.15 -12.43 2.91
N LYS A 103 6.28 -11.42 2.97
CA LYS A 103 5.01 -11.53 3.70
C LYS A 103 4.11 -12.62 3.14
N TYR A 104 3.91 -12.67 1.82
CA TYR A 104 3.15 -13.73 1.19
C TYR A 104 3.70 -15.13 1.51
N LEU A 105 5.02 -15.30 1.45
CA LEU A 105 5.69 -16.57 1.76
C LEU A 105 5.52 -16.98 3.22
N ILE A 106 5.66 -16.04 4.17
CA ILE A 106 5.47 -16.34 5.60
C ILE A 106 4.02 -16.74 5.88
N ILE A 107 3.02 -16.06 5.29
CA ILE A 107 1.60 -16.41 5.46
C ILE A 107 1.34 -17.81 4.89
N LYS A 108 1.88 -18.11 3.71
CA LYS A 108 1.74 -19.44 3.07
C LYS A 108 2.46 -20.54 3.85
N PHE A 109 3.64 -20.26 4.39
CA PHE A 109 4.38 -21.21 5.22
C PHE A 109 3.65 -21.49 6.55
N SER A 110 3.16 -20.45 7.20
CA SER A 110 2.36 -20.55 8.43
C SER A 110 1.10 -21.37 8.20
N SER A 111 0.44 -21.20 7.05
CA SER A 111 -0.70 -22.02 6.65
C SER A 111 -0.39 -23.51 6.61
N LYS A 112 0.83 -23.88 6.18
CA LYS A 112 1.26 -25.28 6.07
C LYS A 112 1.65 -25.85 7.43
N LEU A 113 2.31 -25.04 8.27
CA LEU A 113 2.75 -25.45 9.60
C LEU A 113 1.58 -25.68 10.56
N LEU A 114 0.53 -24.87 10.42
CA LEU A 114 -0.62 -24.84 11.34
C LEU A 114 -1.85 -25.58 10.79
N GLU A 115 -1.77 -26.15 9.59
CA GLU A 115 -2.84 -26.90 8.93
C GLU A 115 -4.19 -26.15 8.77
N GLN A 116 -4.18 -24.82 8.82
CA GLN A 116 -5.37 -23.96 8.73
C GLN A 116 -5.51 -23.24 7.39
N ALA A 117 -5.58 -23.99 6.28
CA ALA A 117 -5.53 -23.42 4.93
C ALA A 117 -6.58 -22.33 4.62
N MET A 118 -7.82 -22.50 5.09
CA MET A 118 -8.89 -21.53 4.81
C MET A 118 -8.67 -20.17 5.49
N LEU A 119 -8.27 -20.16 6.76
CA LEU A 119 -7.99 -18.93 7.50
C LEU A 119 -6.81 -18.17 6.90
N PHE A 120 -5.74 -18.88 6.55
CA PHE A 120 -4.57 -18.24 5.96
C PHE A 120 -4.84 -17.74 4.54
N ASN A 121 -5.72 -18.38 3.76
CA ASN A 121 -6.19 -17.83 2.50
C ASN A 121 -6.96 -16.51 2.69
N PHE A 122 -7.81 -16.44 3.73
CA PHE A 122 -8.48 -15.20 4.13
C PHE A 122 -7.45 -14.11 4.50
N TYR A 123 -6.39 -14.45 5.22
CA TYR A 123 -5.30 -13.52 5.54
C TYR A 123 -4.54 -13.03 4.31
N ILE A 124 -4.28 -13.90 3.32
CA ILE A 124 -3.67 -13.51 2.04
C ILE A 124 -4.57 -12.52 1.30
N THR A 125 -5.87 -12.80 1.18
CA THR A 125 -6.81 -11.91 0.50
C THR A 125 -6.89 -10.55 1.20
N SER A 126 -7.00 -10.54 2.53
CA SER A 126 -6.99 -9.29 3.32
C SER A 126 -5.67 -8.52 3.16
N PHE A 127 -4.54 -9.22 3.06
CA PHE A 127 -3.25 -8.61 2.81
C PHE A 127 -3.21 -7.91 1.44
N PHE A 128 -3.59 -8.57 0.36
CA PHE A 128 -3.61 -7.95 -0.98
C PHE A 128 -4.57 -6.77 -1.07
N ILE A 129 -5.77 -6.87 -0.47
CA ILE A 129 -6.70 -5.73 -0.37
C ILE A 129 -6.03 -4.54 0.31
N SER A 130 -5.27 -4.79 1.37
CA SER A 130 -4.60 -3.72 2.11
C SER A 130 -3.47 -3.08 1.32
N VAL A 131 -2.69 -3.85 0.58
CA VAL A 131 -1.68 -3.32 -0.35
C VAL A 131 -2.36 -2.40 -1.38
N ILE A 132 -3.51 -2.79 -1.90
CA ILE A 132 -4.27 -1.97 -2.85
C ILE A 132 -4.76 -0.66 -2.21
N HIS A 133 -5.38 -0.74 -1.03
CA HIS A 133 -5.83 0.46 -0.30
C HIS A 133 -4.69 1.43 0.02
N TYR A 134 -3.53 0.94 0.46
CA TYR A 134 -2.37 1.80 0.72
C TYR A 134 -1.86 2.47 -0.56
N GLY A 135 -1.82 1.76 -1.69
CA GLY A 135 -1.45 2.36 -2.97
C GLY A 135 -2.39 3.48 -3.39
N TRP A 136 -3.71 3.27 -3.26
CA TRP A 136 -4.71 4.30 -3.58
C TRP A 136 -4.62 5.49 -2.64
N LEU A 137 -4.35 5.25 -1.35
CA LEU A 137 -4.11 6.30 -0.36
C LEU A 137 -2.90 7.18 -0.75
N CYS A 138 -1.84 6.60 -1.33
CA CYS A 138 -0.65 7.36 -1.74
C CYS A 138 -0.91 8.33 -2.89
N MET A 139 -1.90 8.08 -3.77
CA MET A 139 -2.13 8.89 -4.98
C MET A 139 -2.26 10.40 -4.73
N PRO A 140 -3.17 10.89 -3.87
CA PRO A 140 -3.29 12.33 -3.61
C PRO A 140 -2.00 12.94 -3.06
N VAL A 141 -1.27 12.20 -2.23
CA VAL A 141 -0.01 12.67 -1.63
C VAL A 141 1.10 12.79 -2.66
N ILE A 142 1.21 11.79 -3.55
CA ILE A 142 2.17 11.81 -4.66
C ILE A 142 1.92 13.03 -5.55
N VAL A 143 0.67 13.28 -5.93
CA VAL A 143 0.30 14.44 -6.76
C VAL A 143 0.72 15.74 -6.08
N LEU A 144 0.41 15.89 -4.79
CA LEU A 144 0.75 17.10 -4.04
C LEU A 144 2.27 17.28 -3.89
N ASN A 145 3.00 16.22 -3.54
CA ASN A 145 4.45 16.27 -3.37
C ASN A 145 5.19 16.57 -4.69
N ILE A 146 4.69 16.08 -5.83
CA ILE A 146 5.28 16.42 -7.14
C ILE A 146 4.97 17.87 -7.52
N LEU A 147 3.70 18.28 -7.45
CA LEU A 147 3.27 19.62 -7.90
C LEU A 147 3.89 20.75 -7.06
N TYR A 148 4.13 20.49 -5.78
CA TYR A 148 4.64 21.47 -4.83
C TYR A 148 6.03 21.15 -4.30
N PHE A 149 6.81 20.33 -5.02
CA PHE A 149 8.15 19.88 -4.62
C PHE A 149 9.07 21.02 -4.17
N ASN A 150 9.18 22.08 -4.98
CA ASN A 150 10.01 23.26 -4.68
C ASN A 150 9.39 24.21 -3.63
N ARG A 151 8.29 23.82 -2.98
CA ARG A 151 7.62 24.56 -1.90
C ARG A 151 7.50 23.73 -0.63
N ILE A 152 8.20 22.60 -0.53
CA ILE A 152 8.18 21.70 0.63
C ILE A 152 8.65 22.39 1.94
N GLU A 153 9.37 23.51 1.85
CA GLU A 153 9.70 24.36 3.01
C GLU A 153 8.49 25.13 3.59
N ASN A 154 7.37 25.20 2.87
CA ASN A 154 6.13 25.74 3.44
C ASN A 154 5.50 24.68 4.35
N GLY A 155 5.41 24.98 5.65
CA GLY A 155 4.90 24.07 6.70
C GLY A 155 3.55 23.38 6.43
N PHE A 156 2.79 23.82 5.43
CA PHE A 156 1.58 23.14 4.95
C PHE A 156 1.85 21.75 4.33
N ILE A 157 2.90 21.58 3.51
CA ILE A 157 3.20 20.28 2.88
C ILE A 157 3.82 19.33 3.89
N GLN A 158 4.63 19.86 4.81
CA GLN A 158 5.14 19.10 5.96
C GLN A 158 4.02 18.58 6.88
N LEU A 159 2.85 19.22 6.90
CA LEU A 159 1.69 18.78 7.69
C LEU A 159 0.88 17.67 6.99
N ILE A 160 0.88 17.61 5.65
CA ILE A 160 0.08 16.63 4.88
C ILE A 160 0.65 15.22 5.03
N ASN A 161 1.97 15.07 4.97
CA ASN A 161 2.64 13.77 5.11
C ASN A 161 2.32 13.06 6.46
N PRO A 162 2.42 13.71 7.64
CA PRO A 162 2.09 13.07 8.92
C PRO A 162 0.59 12.79 9.07
N VAL A 163 -0.30 13.63 8.52
CA VAL A 163 -1.75 13.33 8.48
C VAL A 163 -2.01 12.07 7.67
N PHE A 164 -1.34 11.88 6.53
CA PHE A 164 -1.46 10.66 5.74
C PHE A 164 -0.91 9.42 6.44
N ILE A 165 0.21 9.56 7.16
CA ILE A 165 0.74 8.50 8.03
C ILE A 165 -0.29 8.14 9.09
N ALA A 166 -0.93 9.13 9.72
CA ALA A 166 -1.99 8.90 10.72
C ALA A 166 -3.21 8.18 10.13
N VAL A 167 -3.66 8.53 8.92
CA VAL A 167 -4.75 7.82 8.23
C VAL A 167 -4.36 6.36 7.93
N GLY A 168 -3.12 6.13 7.49
CA GLY A 168 -2.59 4.78 7.28
C GLY A 168 -2.58 3.96 8.57
N LEU A 169 -2.13 4.56 9.68
CA LEU A 169 -2.14 3.94 11.02
C LEU A 169 -3.57 3.66 11.52
N PHE A 170 -4.52 4.56 11.27
CA PHE A 170 -5.91 4.34 11.64
C PHE A 170 -6.52 3.16 10.87
N TYR A 171 -6.30 3.11 9.55
CA TYR A 171 -6.73 1.99 8.72
C TYR A 171 -6.11 0.66 9.18
N PHE A 172 -4.84 0.69 9.61
CA PHE A 172 -4.17 -0.45 10.22
C PHE A 172 -4.88 -0.96 11.48
N VAL A 173 -5.16 -0.07 12.44
CA VAL A 173 -5.87 -0.42 13.69
C VAL A 173 -7.26 -0.97 13.40
N TYR A 174 -7.97 -0.38 12.44
CA TYR A 174 -9.28 -0.90 12.01
C TYR A 174 -9.19 -2.34 11.47
N ARG A 175 -8.24 -2.60 10.57
CA ARG A 175 -8.03 -3.94 10.02
C ARG A 175 -7.62 -4.94 11.09
N PHE A 176 -6.80 -4.53 12.05
CA PHE A 176 -6.43 -5.37 13.19
C PHE A 176 -7.67 -5.87 13.94
N ILE A 177 -8.59 -4.96 14.28
CA ILE A 177 -9.85 -5.32 14.96
C ILE A 177 -10.67 -6.29 14.11
N PHE A 178 -10.75 -6.06 12.79
CA PHE A 178 -11.47 -6.95 11.87
C PHE A 178 -10.89 -8.38 11.84
N LEU A 179 -9.56 -8.51 11.79
CA LEU A 179 -8.88 -9.82 11.77
C LEU A 179 -8.98 -10.55 13.10
N VAL A 180 -8.85 -9.85 14.23
CA VAL A 180 -9.06 -10.41 15.57
C VAL A 180 -10.48 -10.98 15.70
N ASN A 181 -11.47 -10.22 15.23
CA ASN A 181 -12.87 -10.66 15.24
C ASN A 181 -13.12 -11.89 14.34
N ALA A 182 -12.38 -12.02 13.23
CA ALA A 182 -12.47 -13.21 12.37
C ALA A 182 -11.86 -14.44 13.05
N ALA A 183 -10.67 -14.31 13.64
CA ALA A 183 -9.98 -15.41 14.32
C ALA A 183 -10.70 -15.88 15.60
N ASN A 184 -11.30 -14.95 16.35
CA ASN A 184 -12.12 -15.30 17.53
C ASN A 184 -13.31 -16.18 17.17
N LYS A 185 -13.91 -15.99 15.98
CA LYS A 185 -15.02 -16.84 15.49
C LYS A 185 -14.59 -18.26 15.19
N GLU A 186 -13.32 -18.47 14.83
CA GLU A 186 -12.74 -19.80 14.58
C GLU A 186 -12.10 -20.43 15.84
N LYS A 187 -12.27 -19.82 17.02
CA LYS A 187 -11.73 -20.28 18.32
C LYS A 187 -10.20 -20.51 18.32
N ILE A 188 -9.49 -19.72 17.53
CA ILE A 188 -8.03 -19.84 17.42
C ILE A 188 -7.37 -19.12 18.59
N SER A 189 -6.29 -19.71 19.12
CA SER A 189 -5.50 -19.10 20.21
C SER A 189 -4.97 -17.72 19.80
N PHE A 190 -5.15 -16.74 20.69
CA PHE A 190 -4.68 -15.35 20.57
C PHE A 190 -3.17 -15.26 20.24
N LEU A 191 -2.41 -16.28 20.63
CA LEU A 191 -0.98 -16.42 20.32
C LEU A 191 -0.68 -16.47 18.81
N HIS A 192 -1.59 -17.05 17.99
CA HIS A 192 -1.42 -17.15 16.54
C HIS A 192 -1.63 -15.80 15.85
N ILE A 193 -2.59 -15.02 16.35
CA ILE A 193 -2.86 -13.66 15.89
C ILE A 193 -1.68 -12.76 16.29
N PHE A 194 -1.19 -12.89 17.53
CA PHE A 194 -0.04 -12.16 18.03
C PHE A 194 1.25 -12.48 17.24
N PHE A 195 1.56 -13.75 16.95
CA PHE A 195 2.69 -14.10 16.08
C PHE A 195 2.50 -13.59 14.65
N TYR A 196 1.29 -13.67 14.09
CA TYR A 196 0.99 -13.11 12.76
C TYR A 196 1.24 -11.58 12.72
N LEU A 197 0.82 -10.84 13.73
CA LEU A 197 0.97 -9.38 13.81
C LEU A 197 2.39 -8.92 14.15
N CYS A 198 3.02 -9.54 15.14
CA CYS A 198 4.37 -9.18 15.58
C CYS A 198 5.44 -9.56 14.56
N THR A 199 5.25 -10.63 13.77
CA THR A 199 6.25 -11.05 12.78
C THR A 199 6.15 -10.27 11.46
N LEU A 200 5.00 -9.67 11.11
CA LEU A 200 4.74 -9.20 9.73
C LEU A 200 4.21 -7.78 9.56
N GLU A 201 3.86 -7.07 10.64
CA GLU A 201 3.34 -5.70 10.52
C GLU A 201 4.10 -4.68 11.38
N ILE A 202 4.74 -5.12 12.47
CA ILE A 202 5.64 -4.27 13.26
C ILE A 202 7.05 -4.20 12.65
N LEU A 203 7.53 -5.25 11.96
CA LEU A 203 8.89 -5.23 11.40
C LEU A 203 9.06 -4.19 10.27
N PRO A 204 8.15 -4.04 9.29
CA PRO A 204 8.30 -3.03 8.25
C PRO A 204 8.11 -1.61 8.79
N LEU A 205 7.12 -1.38 9.67
CA LEU A 205 6.94 -0.09 10.34
C LEU A 205 8.10 0.23 11.31
N GLY A 206 8.65 -0.79 11.97
CA GLY A 206 9.82 -0.71 12.86
C GLY A 206 11.11 -0.44 12.11
N VAL A 207 11.30 -1.04 10.93
CA VAL A 207 12.44 -0.77 10.04
C VAL A 207 12.30 0.61 9.39
N ILE A 208 11.09 0.98 8.92
CA ILE A 208 10.82 2.31 8.37
C ILE A 208 10.99 3.39 9.44
N SER A 209 10.49 3.18 10.66
CA SER A 209 10.67 4.12 11.78
C SER A 209 12.11 4.15 12.30
N ALA A 210 12.81 3.03 12.38
CA ALA A 210 14.22 3.01 12.75
C ALA A 210 15.10 3.73 11.71
N ILE A 211 14.81 3.59 10.42
CA ILE A 211 15.49 4.34 9.35
C ILE A 211 15.15 5.84 9.40
N ILE A 212 13.91 6.20 9.75
CA ILE A 212 13.48 7.61 9.90
C ILE A 212 14.06 8.27 11.16
N VAL A 213 14.36 7.51 12.22
CA VAL A 213 14.93 8.04 13.49
C VAL A 213 16.46 8.12 13.46
N ILE A 214 17.12 7.37 12.57
CA ILE A 214 18.58 7.33 12.44
C ILE A 214 19.11 8.35 11.41
N ASN A 215 18.24 8.91 10.56
CA ASN A 215 18.52 10.08 9.72
C ASN A 215 17.99 11.36 10.36
#